data_AF-A0A7V5C151-F1
#
_entry.id   AF-A0A7V5C151-F1
#
_cell.length_a   1.000
_cell.length_b   1.000
_cell.length_c   1.000
_cell.angle_alpha   90.00
_cell.angle_beta   90.00
_cell.angle_gamma   90.00
#
_symmetry.space_group_name_H-M   'P 1'
#
loop_
_entity.id
_entity.type
_entity.pdbx_description
1 polymer ?
#
loop_
_entity_poly.entity_id
_entity_poly.type
_entity_poly.pdbx_seq_one_letter_code
_entity_poly.pdbx_strand_id
1 'polypeptide(L)'
;MSRRRLLAASFLFGLAFAVLAAGPGLAAEPQADSVGLVDPETGIWYLRDETGRTTAFYFGNPGDYPFMGDWDCDGVDTPGLYRRSDGYVYLRNSNTQGVA
;
A
#
# COMPACT_ATOMS: atom_id res chain seq x y z
N MET A 1 -58.20 -17.04 10.17
CA MET A 1 -57.17 -17.29 9.15
C MET A 1 -57.14 -16.13 8.16
N SER A 2 -56.04 -15.36 8.12
CA SER A 2 -55.48 -14.70 6.92
C SER A 2 -54.53 -13.58 7.39
N ARG A 3 -53.22 -13.78 7.19
CA ARG A 3 -52.18 -12.76 7.42
C ARG A 3 -52.09 -11.91 6.17
N ARG A 4 -52.32 -10.59 6.27
CA ARG A 4 -52.01 -9.65 5.19
C ARG A 4 -50.81 -8.81 5.62
N ARG A 5 -49.63 -9.19 5.11
CA ARG A 5 -48.42 -8.37 5.16
C ARG A 5 -48.63 -7.20 4.20
N LEU A 6 -48.72 -5.98 4.73
CA LEU A 6 -48.73 -4.76 3.92
C LEU A 6 -47.30 -4.52 3.41
N LEU A 7 -47.13 -4.61 2.10
CA LEU A 7 -45.95 -4.16 1.36
C LEU A 7 -45.96 -2.62 1.37
N ALA A 8 -44.90 -2.00 1.89
CA ALA A 8 -44.68 -0.57 1.70
C ALA A 8 -44.20 -0.33 0.26
N ALA A 9 -44.93 0.56 -0.42
CA ALA A 9 -44.75 0.91 -1.81
C ALA A 9 -43.48 1.74 -2.05
N SER A 10 -42.90 1.49 -3.22
CA SER A 10 -41.80 2.16 -3.90
C SER A 10 -41.79 3.69 -3.74
N PHE A 11 -40.62 4.24 -3.42
CA PHE A 11 -40.26 5.61 -3.78
C PHE A 11 -39.16 5.55 -4.85
N LEU A 12 -39.55 5.89 -6.07
CA LEU A 12 -38.62 6.28 -7.13
C LEU A 12 -38.36 7.78 -6.98
N PHE A 13 -37.10 8.16 -6.79
CA PHE A 13 -36.59 9.37 -7.42
C PHE A 13 -35.14 9.13 -7.77
N GLY A 14 -34.91 8.81 -9.05
CA GLY A 14 -33.59 8.72 -9.62
C GLY A 14 -32.94 10.09 -9.62
N LEU A 15 -31.76 10.18 -9.02
CA LEU A 15 -30.71 11.04 -9.54
C LEU A 15 -29.69 10.09 -10.16
N ALA A 16 -29.81 9.86 -11.45
CA ALA A 16 -28.71 9.34 -12.24
C ALA A 16 -27.62 10.41 -12.22
N PHE A 17 -26.69 10.33 -11.26
CA PHE A 17 -25.43 11.01 -11.42
C PHE A 17 -24.66 10.19 -12.44
N ALA A 18 -24.59 10.71 -13.67
CA ALA A 18 -23.69 10.17 -14.67
C ALA A 18 -22.28 10.21 -14.05
N VAL A 19 -21.76 9.05 -13.65
CA VAL A 19 -20.32 8.88 -13.54
C VAL A 19 -19.84 8.99 -14.98
N LEU A 20 -19.38 10.20 -15.34
CA LEU A 20 -18.57 10.40 -16.51
C LEU A 20 -17.42 9.41 -16.39
N ALA A 21 -17.37 8.44 -17.29
CA ALA A 21 -16.25 7.51 -17.39
C ALA A 21 -14.98 8.33 -17.60
N ALA A 22 -14.22 8.52 -16.53
CA ALA A 22 -12.84 8.93 -16.64
C ALA A 22 -12.12 7.85 -17.44
N GLY A 23 -11.34 8.26 -18.44
CA GLY A 23 -10.50 7.35 -19.22
C GLY A 23 -9.53 6.55 -18.33
N PRO A 24 -8.79 5.58 -18.90
CA PRO A 24 -7.84 4.80 -18.12
C PRO A 24 -6.80 5.77 -17.51
N GLY A 25 -6.83 5.92 -16.18
CA GLY A 25 -6.06 6.93 -15.48
C GLY A 25 -6.72 7.51 -14.22
N LEU A 26 -7.78 6.88 -13.70
CA LEU A 26 -8.12 7.09 -12.30
C LEU A 26 -7.04 6.41 -11.47
N ALA A 27 -6.24 7.22 -10.77
CA ALA A 27 -5.24 6.79 -9.81
C ALA A 27 -5.78 5.61 -9.01
N ALA A 28 -4.97 4.55 -8.89
CA ALA A 28 -5.28 3.42 -8.03
C ALA A 28 -5.79 3.96 -6.69
N GLU A 29 -6.95 3.46 -6.24
CA GLU A 29 -7.40 3.64 -4.85
C GLU A 29 -6.17 3.40 -3.96
N PRO A 30 -5.84 4.27 -2.97
CA PRO A 30 -4.64 4.08 -2.17
C PRO A 30 -4.64 2.66 -1.63
N GLN A 31 -3.75 1.82 -2.15
CA GLN A 31 -3.51 0.50 -1.59
C GLN A 31 -3.13 0.77 -0.14
N ALA A 32 -3.86 0.17 0.80
CA ALA A 32 -3.65 0.44 2.21
C ALA A 32 -2.16 0.30 2.57
N ASP A 33 -1.61 1.34 3.20
CA ASP A 33 -0.17 1.42 3.48
C ASP A 33 0.31 0.16 4.20
N SER A 34 1.36 -0.46 3.66
CA SER A 34 2.03 -1.56 4.34
C SER A 34 2.86 -1.01 5.50
N VAL A 35 2.82 -1.66 6.66
CA VAL A 35 3.68 -1.29 7.78
C VAL A 35 5.00 -2.02 7.64
N GLY A 36 6.10 -1.26 7.60
CA GLY A 36 7.46 -1.79 7.59
C GLY A 36 8.11 -1.75 8.98
N LEU A 37 8.77 -2.85 9.34
CA LEU A 37 9.71 -2.92 10.46
C LEU A 37 11.04 -3.45 9.93
N VAL A 38 12.14 -2.83 10.35
CA VAL A 38 13.48 -3.31 10.04
C VAL A 38 14.19 -3.66 11.33
N ASP A 39 14.80 -4.84 11.35
CA ASP A 39 15.76 -5.22 12.37
C ASP A 39 17.13 -4.64 11.98
N PRO A 40 17.63 -3.59 12.67
CA PRO A 40 18.88 -2.93 12.30
C PRO A 40 20.12 -3.79 12.56
N GLU A 41 20.03 -4.83 13.41
CA GLU A 41 21.14 -5.72 13.73
C GLU A 41 21.31 -6.79 12.64
N THR A 42 20.21 -7.31 12.11
CA THR A 42 20.23 -8.33 11.05
C THR A 42 20.04 -7.78 9.64
N GLY A 43 19.52 -6.56 9.50
CA GLY A 43 19.16 -5.94 8.22
C GLY A 43 17.90 -6.55 7.57
N ILE A 44 17.12 -7.34 8.31
CA ILE A 44 15.90 -7.96 7.78
C ILE A 44 14.77 -6.94 7.81
N TRP A 45 14.10 -6.80 6.66
CA TRP A 45 12.87 -6.05 6.48
C TRP A 45 11.69 -6.99 6.68
N TYR A 46 10.71 -6.54 7.46
CA TYR A 46 9.42 -7.20 7.63
C TYR A 46 8.33 -6.25 7.15
N LEU A 47 7.61 -6.62 6.09
CA LEU A 47 6.48 -5.85 5.59
C LEU A 47 5.20 -6.62 5.84
N ARG A 48 4.23 -5.96 6.47
CA ARG A 48 2.89 -6.49 6.67
C ARG A 48 1.91 -5.82 5.72
N ASP A 49 1.24 -6.62 4.91
CA ASP A 49 0.21 -6.15 3.98
C ASP A 49 -1.16 -6.00 4.65
N GLU A 50 -2.12 -5.46 3.91
CA GLU A 50 -3.49 -5.17 4.36
C GLU A 50 -4.28 -6.43 4.73
N THR A 51 -3.89 -7.58 4.19
CA THR A 51 -4.47 -8.90 4.54
C THR A 51 -3.88 -9.47 5.83
N GLY A 52 -2.86 -8.80 6.38
CA GLY A 52 -2.14 -9.21 7.56
C GLY A 52 -1.01 -10.21 7.29
N ARG A 53 -0.71 -10.52 6.03
CA ARG A 53 0.41 -11.38 5.65
C ARG A 53 1.71 -10.63 5.79
N THR A 54 2.71 -11.29 6.35
CA THR A 54 4.05 -10.74 6.54
C THR A 54 5.03 -11.35 5.55
N THR A 55 5.83 -10.51 4.90
CA THR A 55 6.98 -10.92 4.08
C THR A 55 8.28 -10.47 4.73
N ALA A 56 9.35 -11.23 4.51
CA ALA A 56 10.68 -10.91 5.02
C ALA A 56 11.73 -10.99 3.91
N PHE A 57 12.61 -10.00 3.85
CA PHE A 57 13.70 -9.93 2.85
C PHE A 57 14.84 -9.03 3.34
N TYR A 58 15.97 -9.07 2.63
CA TYR A 58 17.09 -8.15 2.87
C TYR A 58 17.17 -7.07 1.80
N PHE A 59 17.50 -5.86 2.24
CA PHE A 59 17.90 -4.75 1.39
C PHE A 59 18.83 -3.84 2.21
N GLY A 60 20.02 -3.56 1.69
CA GLY A 60 21.07 -2.82 2.40
C GLY A 60 21.91 -3.68 3.34
N ASN A 61 22.62 -3.01 4.24
CA ASN A 61 23.52 -3.60 5.22
C ASN A 61 22.99 -3.34 6.65
N PRO A 62 23.31 -4.21 7.63
CA PRO A 62 23.09 -3.90 9.04
C PRO A 62 23.67 -2.53 9.42
N GLY A 63 22.89 -1.74 10.17
CA GLY A 63 23.24 -0.37 10.56
C GLY A 63 22.93 0.74 9.55
N ASP A 64 22.44 0.41 8.35
CA ASP A 64 21.82 1.41 7.46
C ASP A 64 20.55 1.99 8.11
N TYR A 65 20.16 3.22 7.74
CA TYR A 65 18.98 3.91 8.29
C TYR A 65 17.78 3.75 7.36
N PRO A 66 16.82 2.85 7.65
CA PRO A 66 15.72 2.54 6.75
C PRO A 66 14.58 3.55 6.84
N PHE A 67 13.87 3.72 5.72
CA PHE A 67 12.61 4.45 5.60
C PHE A 67 11.81 3.90 4.41
N MET A 68 10.55 4.31 4.30
CA MET A 68 9.62 3.86 3.25
C MET A 68 9.04 5.08 2.54
N GLY A 69 8.69 4.91 1.27
CA GLY A 69 7.99 5.91 0.48
C GLY A 69 7.71 5.44 -0.93
N ASP A 70 6.74 6.09 -1.57
CA ASP A 70 6.43 5.93 -2.97
C ASP A 70 7.34 6.85 -3.82
N TRP A 71 8.36 6.24 -4.43
CA TRP A 71 9.40 6.96 -5.16
C TRP A 71 9.07 7.19 -6.64
N ASP A 72 8.15 6.41 -7.20
CA ASP A 72 7.77 6.45 -8.63
C ASP A 72 6.29 6.75 -8.88
N CYS A 73 5.56 7.11 -7.84
CA CYS A 73 4.16 7.54 -7.86
C CYS A 73 3.19 6.44 -8.31
N ASP A 74 3.47 5.18 -7.95
CA ASP A 74 2.59 4.05 -8.26
C ASP A 74 1.55 3.75 -7.17
N GLY A 75 1.62 4.48 -6.05
CA GLY A 75 0.74 4.32 -4.89
C GLY A 75 1.22 3.25 -3.90
N VAL A 76 2.44 2.72 -4.06
CA VAL A 76 3.02 1.70 -3.19
C VAL A 76 4.30 2.21 -2.54
N ASP A 77 4.30 2.28 -1.20
CA ASP A 77 5.51 2.54 -0.44
C ASP A 77 6.52 1.39 -0.60
N THR A 78 7.77 1.74 -0.91
CA THR A 78 8.85 0.80 -1.14
C THR A 78 10.14 1.21 -0.40
N PRO A 79 11.12 0.31 -0.23
CA PRO A 79 12.25 0.53 0.66
C PRO A 79 13.18 1.65 0.20
N GLY A 80 13.54 2.52 1.14
CA GLY A 80 14.64 3.47 1.04
C GLY A 80 15.58 3.34 2.23
N LEU A 81 16.87 3.63 2.05
CA LEU A 81 17.81 3.70 3.16
C LEU A 81 18.86 4.79 2.97
N TYR A 82 19.35 5.31 4.09
CA TYR A 82 20.51 6.19 4.14
C TYR A 82 21.70 5.44 4.73
N ARG A 83 22.82 5.43 3.99
CA ARG A 83 24.06 4.79 4.40
C ARG A 83 25.07 5.84 4.83
N ARG A 84 25.45 5.81 6.11
CA ARG A 84 26.40 6.79 6.66
C ARG A 84 27.83 6.63 6.15
N SER A 85 28.23 5.42 5.78
CA SER A 85 29.62 5.13 5.40
C SER A 85 30.02 5.77 4.07
N ASP A 86 29.08 5.96 3.16
CA ASP A 86 29.30 6.62 1.86
C ASP A 86 28.45 7.89 1.66
N GLY A 87 27.47 8.14 2.53
CA GLY A 87 26.64 9.34 2.50
C GLY A 87 25.53 9.30 1.45
N TYR A 88 25.25 8.14 0.86
CA TYR A 88 24.23 8.00 -0.17
C TYR A 88 22.87 7.54 0.38
N VAL A 89 21.85 7.89 -0.39
CA VAL A 89 20.51 7.33 -0.27
C VAL A 89 20.29 6.31 -1.38
N TYR A 90 19.80 5.14 -1.00
CA TYR A 90 19.49 4.04 -1.90
C TYR A 90 17.98 3.83 -1.88
N LEU A 91 17.35 3.94 -3.05
CA LEU A 91 15.91 3.77 -3.24
C LEU A 91 15.65 2.52 -4.07
N ARG A 92 14.53 1.86 -3.81
CA ARG A 92 14.12 0.65 -4.54
C ARG A 92 12.62 0.63 -4.72
N ASN A 93 12.15 0.47 -5.96
CA ASN A 93 10.71 0.43 -6.28
C ASN A 93 10.13 -1.00 -6.20
N SER A 94 10.59 -1.82 -5.25
CA SER A 94 10.01 -3.15 -5.05
C SER A 94 10.20 -3.68 -3.64
N ASN A 95 9.15 -4.32 -3.13
CA ASN A 95 9.08 -4.97 -1.82
C ASN A 95 9.65 -6.40 -1.87
N THR A 96 10.89 -6.52 -2.35
CA THR A 96 11.59 -7.80 -2.55
C THR A 96 13.08 -7.71 -2.22
N GLN A 97 13.70 -8.87 -2.03
CA GLN A 97 15.15 -9.03 -1.85
C GLN A 97 15.97 -8.27 -2.89
N GLY A 98 17.00 -7.54 -2.45
CA GLY A 98 17.86 -6.78 -3.35
C GLY A 98 19.17 -6.29 -2.74
N VAL A 99 20.02 -5.73 -3.61
CA VAL A 99 21.29 -5.09 -3.23
C VAL A 99 21.11 -3.57 -3.29
N ALA A 100 21.76 -2.87 -2.36
CA ALA A 100 21.86 -1.41 -2.30
C ALA A 100 23.32 -0.98 -2.52
#